data_AF-A0A090LUI1-F1
#
_entry.id   AF-A0A090LUI1-F1
#
_cell.length_a   1.000
_cell.length_b   1.000
_cell.length_c   1.000
_cell.angle_alpha   90.00
_cell.angle_beta   90.00
_cell.angle_gamma   90.00
#
_symmetry.space_group_name_H-M   'P 1'
#
loop_
_entity.id
_entity.type
_entity.pdbx_description
1 polymer ?
#
loop_
_entity_poly.entity_id
_entity_poly.type
_entity_poly.pdbx_seq_one_letter_code
_entity_poly.pdbx_strand_id
1 'polypeptide(L)'
;MGKILIFLLPLFITIFGQLDDFDPENLSGQDLIDYVNSKQSSWRAEYHERINSYDARVRYGLMGVNHVRNSVKARKHVSATKDLVMDIPESFDARDAWPECDSIKKIRDQSSCGSCWSTSMVEAASDRICIHSEGQIQVTLSNVDLLSCCKSCGFGCNGGDPFSAWKYFVKTGIVTGSGFKEHSGCRYYPFPNCEHHSNKTTYKPCQHDLYPTPKCERKCQSGYTDKSYEQDKFYGRIAYSIKDDEIAIQKELMANGPIQVAFEVYDDFLNYKEGVYHHVGGKLGGGHAVKMIGWGVDNGEKYWLIANSWNEDWGENGFFRIRRGTDECGIESGAVAGIPKLKQIRGRYYNHVAIDDNSDEFFF
;
A
#
# COMPACT_ATOMS: atom_id res chain seq x y z
N MET A 1 50.83 48.65 58.71
CA MET A 1 51.04 48.23 57.30
C MET A 1 51.08 46.71 57.26
N GLY A 2 50.14 46.04 56.60
CA GLY A 2 50.12 44.57 56.59
C GLY A 2 48.89 43.91 55.94
N LYS A 3 48.79 44.09 54.62
CA LYS A 3 48.18 43.22 53.58
C LYS A 3 46.88 42.45 53.90
N ILE A 4 45.77 42.97 53.37
CA ILE A 4 44.51 42.24 53.13
C ILE A 4 44.72 41.34 51.91
N LEU A 5 44.50 40.03 52.08
CA LEU A 5 44.52 39.04 51.02
C LEU A 5 43.14 39.05 50.33
N ILE A 6 43.08 39.55 49.10
CA ILE A 6 41.87 39.49 48.26
C ILE A 6 41.87 38.16 47.53
N PHE A 7 40.94 37.27 47.88
CA PHE A 7 40.64 36.07 47.09
C PHE A 7 39.81 36.48 45.87
N LEU A 8 40.41 36.42 44.68
CA LEU A 8 39.69 36.48 43.41
C LEU A 8 39.08 35.09 43.13
N LEU A 9 37.77 34.96 43.30
CA LEU A 9 37.02 33.81 42.80
C LEU A 9 36.89 33.92 41.28
N PRO A 10 37.12 32.83 40.51
CA PRO A 10 36.93 32.86 39.08
C PRO A 10 35.44 32.95 38.78
N LEU A 11 35.05 33.97 38.02
CA LEU A 11 33.72 34.11 37.47
C LEU A 11 33.54 33.02 36.39
N PHE A 12 32.94 31.89 36.76
CA PHE A 12 32.48 30.92 35.77
C PHE A 12 31.29 31.52 35.03
N ILE A 13 31.53 32.04 33.83
CA ILE A 13 30.47 32.36 32.88
C ILE A 13 29.97 31.01 32.37
N THR A 14 28.88 30.51 32.97
CA THR A 14 28.08 29.45 32.37
C THR A 14 27.46 30.02 31.11
N ILE A 15 28.06 29.72 29.95
CA ILE A 15 27.38 29.84 28.68
C ILE A 15 26.27 28.78 28.71
N PHE A 16 25.07 29.16 29.14
CA PHE A 16 23.86 28.43 28.80
C PHE A 16 23.64 28.66 27.30
N GLY A 17 24.41 27.92 26.49
CA GLY A 17 24.02 27.65 25.12
C GLY A 17 22.72 26.90 25.21
N GLN A 18 21.67 27.50 24.68
CA GLN A 18 20.39 26.85 24.45
C GLN A 18 20.71 25.55 23.71
N LEU A 19 20.53 24.40 24.36
CA LEU A 19 20.54 23.12 23.67
C LEU A 19 19.37 23.21 22.70
N ASP A 20 19.66 23.42 21.42
CA ASP A 20 18.68 23.15 20.38
C ASP A 20 18.26 21.68 20.58
N ASP A 21 17.01 21.46 20.99
CA ASP A 21 16.44 20.12 21.14
C ASP A 21 16.58 19.43 19.78
N PHE A 22 17.51 18.48 19.70
CA PHE A 22 17.72 17.70 18.48
C PHE A 22 16.45 16.91 18.19
N ASP A 23 15.79 17.26 17.10
CA ASP A 23 14.56 16.63 16.65
C ASP A 23 14.82 15.82 15.37
N PRO A 24 14.86 14.48 15.44
CA PRO A 24 15.11 13.63 14.27
C PRO A 24 14.04 13.76 13.19
N GLU A 25 12.84 14.25 13.52
CA GLU A 25 11.77 14.53 12.54
C GLU A 25 12.17 15.61 11.54
N ASN A 26 13.08 16.51 11.91
CA ASN A 26 13.53 17.59 11.03
C ASN A 26 14.73 17.23 10.15
N LEU A 27 15.30 16.03 10.32
CA LEU A 27 16.38 15.56 9.47
C LEU A 27 15.90 15.29 8.04
N SER A 28 16.78 15.51 7.08
CA SER A 28 16.55 15.21 5.68
C SER A 28 17.86 14.89 4.97
N GLY A 29 17.78 14.39 3.73
CA GLY A 29 18.94 14.12 2.91
C GLY A 29 19.90 13.08 3.52
N GLN A 30 21.20 13.29 3.35
CA GLN A 30 22.22 12.37 3.85
C GLN A 30 22.25 12.29 5.38
N ASP A 31 21.99 13.40 6.08
CA ASP A 31 21.98 13.44 7.55
C ASP A 31 20.91 12.52 8.13
N LEU A 32 19.73 12.45 7.50
CA LEU A 32 18.66 11.53 7.89
C LEU A 32 19.11 10.07 7.72
N ILE A 33 19.79 9.76 6.62
CA ILE A 33 20.20 8.39 6.30
C ILE A 33 21.29 7.91 7.23
N ASP A 34 22.28 8.76 7.49
CA ASP A 34 23.35 8.47 8.44
C ASP A 34 22.77 8.29 9.84
N TYR A 35 21.79 9.13 10.23
CA TYR A 35 21.06 8.96 11.48
C TYR A 35 20.34 7.61 11.55
N VAL A 36 19.48 7.30 10.59
CA VAL A 36 18.71 6.05 10.51
C VAL A 36 19.62 4.82 10.63
N ASN A 37 20.68 4.77 9.83
CA ASN A 37 21.62 3.65 9.79
C ASN A 37 22.48 3.56 11.06
N SER A 38 22.62 4.63 11.84
CA SER A 38 23.33 4.63 13.13
C SER A 38 22.47 4.21 14.32
N LYS A 39 21.14 4.37 14.23
CA LYS A 39 20.22 4.15 15.36
C LYS A 39 19.63 2.75 15.42
N GLN A 40 19.59 2.04 14.30
CA GLN A 40 19.03 0.70 14.22
C GLN A 40 19.74 -0.14 13.16
N SER A 41 19.48 -1.44 13.15
CA SER A 41 20.06 -2.40 12.19
C SER A 41 19.05 -3.35 11.54
N SER A 42 17.76 -3.18 11.84
CA SER A 42 16.66 -3.98 11.25
C SER A 42 16.45 -3.71 9.76
N TRP A 43 16.77 -2.49 9.30
CA TRP A 43 16.66 -2.11 7.90
C TRP A 43 17.76 -1.13 7.50
N ARG A 44 18.02 -1.03 6.19
CA ARG A 44 19.03 -0.14 5.62
C ARG A 44 18.36 0.95 4.80
N ALA A 45 18.74 2.20 5.08
CA ALA A 45 18.43 3.35 4.24
C ALA A 45 19.56 3.60 3.24
N GLU A 46 19.21 4.03 2.03
CA GLU A 46 20.14 4.41 0.98
C GLU A 46 19.71 5.73 0.33
N TYR A 47 20.66 6.65 0.10
CA TYR A 47 20.31 7.95 -0.46
C TYR A 47 19.89 7.81 -1.91
N HIS A 48 18.65 8.22 -2.16
CA HIS A 48 18.09 8.21 -3.50
C HIS A 48 17.97 9.65 -3.99
N GLU A 49 18.94 10.08 -4.81
CA GLU A 49 19.04 11.45 -5.31
C GLU A 49 17.73 11.88 -6.00
N ARG A 50 17.11 10.97 -6.74
CA ARG A 50 15.89 11.25 -7.50
C ARG A 50 14.72 11.69 -6.62
N ILE A 51 14.28 10.86 -5.65
CA ILE A 51 13.14 11.20 -4.79
C ILE A 51 13.41 12.43 -3.94
N ASN A 52 14.67 12.63 -3.53
CA ASN A 52 15.10 13.77 -2.72
C ASN A 52 15.26 15.06 -3.54
N SER A 53 15.38 14.99 -4.87
CA SER A 53 15.45 16.15 -5.76
C SER A 53 14.09 16.77 -6.08
N TYR A 54 13.00 16.01 -5.91
CA TYR A 54 11.65 16.50 -6.19
C TYR A 54 11.16 17.46 -5.12
N ASP A 55 10.35 18.44 -5.52
CA ASP A 55 9.64 19.28 -4.58
C ASP A 55 8.65 18.46 -3.72
N ALA A 56 8.31 18.97 -2.54
CA ALA A 56 7.46 18.25 -1.59
C ALA A 56 6.10 17.84 -2.16
N ARG A 57 5.51 18.61 -3.08
CA ARG A 57 4.22 18.27 -3.70
C ARG A 57 4.38 17.06 -4.62
N VAL A 58 5.45 16.97 -5.40
CA VAL A 58 5.71 15.78 -6.24
C VAL A 58 6.07 14.58 -5.37
N ARG A 59 6.99 14.77 -4.42
CA ARG A 59 7.47 13.72 -3.52
C ARG A 59 6.32 13.08 -2.73
N TYR A 60 5.44 13.90 -2.17
CA TYR A 60 4.32 13.44 -1.35
C TYR A 60 3.04 13.16 -2.15
N GLY A 61 2.94 13.66 -3.38
CA GLY A 61 1.78 13.42 -4.25
C GLY A 61 1.64 11.97 -4.74
N LEU A 62 2.64 11.13 -4.49
CA LEU A 62 2.61 9.69 -4.73
C LEU A 62 1.84 8.95 -3.62
N MET A 63 1.70 9.57 -2.45
CA MET A 63 0.92 9.08 -1.32
C MET A 63 -0.53 9.53 -1.48
N GLY A 64 -1.34 8.62 -2.02
CA GLY A 64 -2.73 8.87 -2.41
C GLY A 64 -3.77 8.42 -1.39
N VAL A 65 -3.50 8.46 -0.09
CA VAL A 65 -4.46 8.09 0.96
C VAL A 65 -4.62 9.23 1.96
N ASN A 66 -5.86 9.67 2.16
CA ASN A 66 -6.16 10.75 3.10
C ASN A 66 -6.23 10.27 4.57
N HIS A 67 -6.65 9.02 4.77
CA HIS A 67 -6.81 8.42 6.09
C HIS A 67 -6.29 6.98 6.08
N VAL A 68 -5.18 6.74 6.78
CA VAL A 68 -4.59 5.40 6.87
C VAL A 68 -5.43 4.46 7.73
N ARG A 69 -6.20 5.01 8.67
CA ARG A 69 -7.05 4.23 9.58
C ARG A 69 -8.44 4.02 8.99
N ASN A 70 -8.99 2.83 9.23
CA ASN A 70 -10.36 2.51 8.86
C ASN A 70 -11.40 3.48 9.46
N SER A 71 -12.29 4.00 8.62
CA SER A 71 -13.40 4.85 9.07
C SER A 71 -14.38 4.09 9.99
N VAL A 72 -15.14 4.83 10.79
CA VAL A 72 -16.22 4.24 11.63
C VAL A 72 -17.20 3.42 10.79
N LYS A 73 -17.49 3.85 9.55
CA LYS A 73 -18.37 3.10 8.63
C LYS A 73 -17.74 1.78 8.18
N ALA A 74 -16.43 1.76 7.92
CA ALA A 74 -15.71 0.54 7.55
C ALA A 74 -15.74 -0.47 8.72
N ARG A 75 -15.48 -0.01 9.94
CA ARG A 75 -15.49 -0.81 11.17
C ARG A 75 -16.84 -1.42 11.57
N LYS A 76 -17.94 -1.06 10.89
CA LYS A 76 -19.24 -1.73 11.06
C LYS A 76 -19.33 -3.06 10.28
N HIS A 77 -18.50 -3.22 9.25
CA HIS A 77 -18.46 -4.42 8.41
C HIS A 77 -17.08 -5.05 8.56
N VAL A 78 -16.93 -5.89 9.58
CA VAL A 78 -15.65 -6.53 9.93
C VAL A 78 -15.66 -7.98 9.45
N SER A 79 -14.55 -8.44 8.88
CA SER A 79 -14.36 -9.84 8.49
C SER A 79 -14.52 -10.77 9.69
N ALA A 80 -15.21 -11.90 9.49
CA ALA A 80 -15.36 -12.96 10.48
C ALA A 80 -14.14 -13.89 10.53
N THR A 81 -13.10 -13.66 9.71
CA THR A 81 -11.93 -14.55 9.62
C THR A 81 -11.14 -14.69 10.91
N LYS A 82 -11.22 -13.70 11.82
CA LYS A 82 -10.63 -13.80 13.15
C LYS A 82 -11.11 -15.02 13.94
N ASP A 83 -12.37 -15.42 13.76
CA ASP A 83 -13.01 -16.49 14.52
C ASP A 83 -12.74 -17.88 13.92
N LEU A 84 -12.04 -17.97 12.78
CA LEU A 84 -11.64 -19.24 12.19
C LEU A 84 -10.62 -19.96 13.09
N VAL A 85 -10.78 -21.28 13.24
CA VAL A 85 -9.81 -22.12 13.95
C VAL A 85 -8.72 -22.51 12.95
N MET A 86 -7.59 -21.79 12.99
CA MET A 86 -6.46 -21.96 12.07
C MET A 86 -5.15 -21.81 12.85
N ASP A 87 -4.21 -22.73 12.60
CA ASP A 87 -2.85 -22.61 13.12
C ASP A 87 -2.06 -21.65 12.23
N ILE A 88 -1.52 -20.60 12.84
CA ILE A 88 -0.82 -19.55 12.12
C ILE A 88 0.68 -19.90 12.07
N PRO A 89 1.27 -20.12 10.89
CA PRO A 89 2.69 -20.40 10.77
C PRO A 89 3.54 -19.17 11.11
N GLU A 90 4.81 -19.39 11.44
CA GLU A 90 5.76 -18.31 11.71
C GLU A 90 5.95 -17.37 10.50
N SER A 91 5.94 -17.94 9.29
CA SER A 91 6.01 -17.23 8.02
C SER A 91 4.93 -17.71 7.05
N PHE A 92 4.45 -16.79 6.22
CA PHE A 92 3.50 -17.06 5.16
C PHE A 92 3.77 -16.14 3.98
N ASP A 93 3.75 -16.68 2.76
CA ASP A 93 3.86 -15.94 1.52
C ASP A 93 2.76 -16.40 0.56
N ALA A 94 1.87 -15.49 0.16
CA ALA A 94 0.79 -15.80 -0.76
C ALA A 94 1.27 -16.33 -2.12
N ARG A 95 2.52 -16.01 -2.52
CA ARG A 95 3.11 -16.51 -3.78
C ARG A 95 3.41 -18.01 -3.71
N ASP A 96 3.72 -18.52 -2.53
CA ASP A 96 3.96 -19.94 -2.28
C ASP A 96 2.67 -20.69 -1.98
N ALA A 97 1.71 -20.03 -1.34
CA ALA A 97 0.40 -20.62 -1.04
C ALA A 97 -0.48 -20.80 -2.29
N TRP A 98 -0.36 -19.90 -3.28
CA TRP A 98 -1.11 -19.94 -4.54
C TRP A 98 -0.18 -19.73 -5.74
N PRO A 99 0.74 -20.67 -6.01
CA PRO A 99 1.76 -20.52 -7.05
C PRO A 99 1.18 -20.45 -8.47
N GLU A 100 -0.04 -20.94 -8.68
CA GLU A 100 -0.79 -20.85 -9.92
C GLU A 100 -1.28 -19.42 -10.23
N CYS A 101 -1.40 -18.56 -9.22
CA CYS A 101 -1.91 -17.20 -9.36
C CYS A 101 -0.79 -16.20 -9.66
N ASP A 102 -0.47 -16.01 -10.95
CA ASP A 102 0.63 -15.16 -11.38
C ASP A 102 0.46 -13.69 -11.03
N SER A 103 -0.76 -13.22 -10.79
CA SER A 103 -1.02 -11.83 -10.39
C SER A 103 -0.39 -11.48 -9.05
N ILE A 104 -0.23 -12.44 -8.12
CA ILE A 104 0.33 -12.21 -6.78
C ILE A 104 1.80 -11.79 -6.89
N LYS A 105 2.53 -12.36 -7.87
CA LYS A 105 3.96 -12.14 -8.10
C LYS A 105 4.27 -10.80 -8.80
N LYS A 106 3.26 -10.13 -9.36
CA LYS A 106 3.45 -8.92 -10.17
C LYS A 106 3.50 -7.68 -9.28
N ILE A 107 4.52 -6.86 -9.51
CA ILE A 107 4.61 -5.48 -9.02
C ILE A 107 4.12 -4.54 -10.12
N ARG A 108 3.26 -3.57 -9.78
CA ARG A 108 2.84 -2.51 -10.70
C ARG A 108 3.54 -1.21 -10.39
N ASP A 109 3.38 -0.26 -11.31
CA ASP A 109 3.85 1.11 -11.17
C ASP A 109 2.65 2.07 -11.27
N GLN A 110 2.45 2.92 -10.26
CA GLN A 110 1.44 3.97 -10.28
C GLN A 110 1.90 5.24 -10.98
N SER A 111 3.15 5.29 -11.47
CA SER A 111 3.77 6.45 -12.09
C SER A 111 3.69 7.70 -11.20
N SER A 112 3.79 8.89 -11.79
CA SER A 112 3.58 10.17 -11.09
C SER A 112 2.09 10.46 -10.85
N CYS A 113 1.37 9.60 -10.14
CA CYS A 113 -0.04 9.79 -9.81
C CYS A 113 -0.32 9.16 -8.44
N GLY A 114 -0.94 9.90 -7.52
CA GLY A 114 -1.38 9.42 -6.20
C GLY A 114 -2.56 8.45 -6.28
N SER A 115 -2.37 7.36 -7.02
CA SER A 115 -3.36 6.32 -7.32
C SER A 115 -3.12 5.02 -6.57
N CYS A 116 -2.22 5.01 -5.58
CA CYS A 116 -1.92 3.84 -4.73
C CYS A 116 -3.18 3.14 -4.18
N TRP A 117 -4.19 3.90 -3.77
CA TRP A 117 -5.48 3.42 -3.27
C TRP A 117 -6.28 2.62 -4.31
N SER A 118 -6.09 2.93 -5.59
CA SER A 118 -6.71 2.25 -6.72
C SER A 118 -5.83 1.07 -7.16
N THR A 119 -4.51 1.28 -7.28
CA THR A 119 -3.52 0.26 -7.68
C THR A 119 -3.55 -0.95 -6.76
N SER A 120 -3.33 -0.74 -5.45
CA SER A 120 -3.27 -1.84 -4.47
C SER A 120 -4.59 -2.59 -4.34
N MET A 121 -5.73 -1.90 -4.52
CA MET A 121 -7.04 -2.54 -4.55
C MET A 121 -7.17 -3.47 -5.77
N VAL A 122 -6.88 -2.99 -6.99
CA VAL A 122 -7.04 -3.82 -8.19
C VAL A 122 -6.05 -4.98 -8.23
N GLU A 123 -4.88 -4.83 -7.61
CA GLU A 123 -3.93 -5.93 -7.41
C GLU A 123 -4.51 -7.00 -6.49
N ALA A 124 -4.92 -6.63 -5.27
CA ALA A 124 -5.49 -7.58 -4.32
C ALA A 124 -6.78 -8.23 -4.86
N ALA A 125 -7.64 -7.47 -5.53
CA ALA A 125 -8.85 -8.01 -6.16
C ALA A 125 -8.55 -8.97 -7.32
N SER A 126 -7.51 -8.70 -8.13
CA SER A 126 -7.06 -9.62 -9.19
C SER A 126 -6.56 -10.94 -8.58
N ASP A 127 -5.75 -10.85 -7.52
CA ASP A 127 -5.22 -12.01 -6.78
C ASP A 127 -6.37 -12.84 -6.22
N ARG A 128 -7.33 -12.20 -5.55
CA ARG A 128 -8.48 -12.86 -4.95
C ARG A 128 -9.39 -13.52 -6.00
N ILE A 129 -9.57 -12.93 -7.19
CA ILE A 129 -10.32 -13.59 -8.27
C ILE A 129 -9.64 -14.91 -8.66
N CYS A 130 -8.32 -14.93 -8.80
CA CYS A 130 -7.59 -16.15 -9.10
C CYS A 130 -7.71 -17.18 -7.96
N ILE A 131 -7.43 -16.77 -6.73
CA ILE A 131 -7.47 -17.64 -5.55
C ILE A 131 -8.85 -18.28 -5.37
N HIS A 132 -9.91 -17.46 -5.35
CA HIS A 132 -11.26 -17.97 -5.12
C HIS A 132 -11.82 -18.76 -6.31
N SER A 133 -11.23 -18.64 -7.50
CA SER A 133 -11.57 -19.46 -8.66
C SER A 133 -10.69 -20.71 -8.80
N GLU A 134 -9.84 -20.99 -7.81
CA GLU A 134 -8.89 -22.11 -7.83
C GLU A 134 -8.02 -22.08 -9.10
N GLY A 135 -7.50 -20.89 -9.43
CA GLY A 135 -6.64 -20.68 -10.60
C GLY A 135 -7.36 -20.60 -11.95
N GLN A 136 -8.67 -20.86 -12.02
CA GLN A 136 -9.42 -20.92 -13.28
C GLN A 136 -9.59 -19.56 -13.96
N ILE A 137 -9.61 -18.47 -13.19
CA ILE A 137 -9.81 -17.12 -13.68
C ILE A 137 -8.61 -16.26 -13.29
N GLN A 138 -7.73 -16.01 -14.26
CA GLN A 138 -6.61 -15.09 -14.10
C GLN A 138 -6.89 -13.78 -14.83
N VAL A 139 -6.96 -12.68 -14.07
CA VAL A 139 -7.34 -11.37 -14.61
C VAL A 139 -6.40 -10.30 -14.11
N THR A 140 -6.25 -9.25 -14.91
CA THR A 140 -5.60 -8.02 -14.48
C THR A 140 -6.67 -6.94 -14.49
N LEU A 141 -7.16 -6.53 -13.32
CA LEU A 141 -8.17 -5.48 -13.22
C LEU A 141 -7.57 -4.09 -13.51
N SER A 142 -8.36 -3.26 -14.18
CA SER A 142 -7.99 -1.92 -14.63
C SER A 142 -7.91 -0.95 -13.46
N ASN A 143 -6.70 -0.47 -13.18
CA ASN A 143 -6.49 0.64 -12.26
C ASN A 143 -7.22 1.91 -12.76
N VAL A 144 -7.09 2.25 -14.04
CA VAL A 144 -7.63 3.52 -14.56
C VAL A 144 -9.16 3.56 -14.57
N ASP A 145 -9.84 2.42 -14.72
CA ASP A 145 -11.30 2.35 -14.63
C ASP A 145 -11.77 2.78 -13.23
N LEU A 146 -11.25 2.14 -12.17
CA LEU A 146 -11.51 2.52 -10.79
C LEU A 146 -11.10 3.96 -10.49
N LEU A 147 -9.86 4.32 -10.83
CA LEU A 147 -9.25 5.62 -10.58
C LEU A 147 -10.08 6.78 -11.15
N SER A 148 -10.54 6.64 -12.40
CA SER A 148 -11.20 7.72 -13.12
C SER A 148 -12.71 7.76 -12.89
N CYS A 149 -13.35 6.59 -12.69
CA CYS A 149 -14.80 6.46 -12.65
C CYS A 149 -15.39 6.41 -11.24
N CYS A 150 -14.64 6.06 -10.19
CA CYS A 150 -15.16 6.09 -8.83
C CYS A 150 -15.14 7.50 -8.22
N LYS A 151 -16.22 8.27 -8.43
CA LYS A 151 -16.36 9.62 -7.86
C LYS A 151 -16.52 9.65 -6.34
N SER A 152 -17.02 8.57 -5.74
CA SER A 152 -17.15 8.45 -4.29
C SER A 152 -15.88 7.97 -3.59
N CYS A 153 -14.84 7.58 -4.34
CA CYS A 153 -13.60 7.07 -3.77
C CYS A 153 -12.60 8.17 -3.44
N GLY A 154 -12.77 9.39 -3.97
CA GLY A 154 -11.84 10.50 -3.74
C GLY A 154 -11.57 11.29 -5.03
N PHE A 155 -10.35 11.81 -5.15
CA PHE A 155 -9.95 12.78 -6.16
C PHE A 155 -8.98 12.20 -7.20
N GLY A 156 -9.00 10.88 -7.40
CA GLY A 156 -8.23 10.20 -8.43
C GLY A 156 -6.73 10.20 -8.11
N CYS A 157 -5.93 10.85 -8.94
CA CYS A 157 -4.48 11.03 -8.72
C CYS A 157 -4.13 11.95 -7.53
N ASN A 158 -5.12 12.62 -6.94
CA ASN A 158 -4.94 13.42 -5.72
C ASN A 158 -5.42 12.66 -4.47
N GLY A 159 -5.40 11.34 -4.53
CA GLY A 159 -5.74 10.45 -3.43
C GLY A 159 -7.19 9.99 -3.36
N GLY A 160 -7.40 8.97 -2.53
CA GLY A 160 -8.68 8.30 -2.34
C GLY A 160 -8.73 7.43 -1.09
N ASP A 161 -9.88 6.77 -0.93
CA ASP A 161 -10.26 5.96 0.22
C ASP A 161 -10.27 4.47 -0.17
N PRO A 162 -9.35 3.66 0.40
CA PRO A 162 -9.26 2.21 0.14
C PRO A 162 -10.60 1.48 0.31
N PHE A 163 -11.35 1.72 1.38
CA PHE A 163 -12.61 1.01 1.61
C PHE A 163 -13.68 1.34 0.56
N SER A 164 -13.71 2.59 0.08
CA SER A 164 -14.63 3.01 -0.97
C SER A 164 -14.31 2.41 -2.32
N ALA A 165 -13.04 2.11 -2.58
CA ALA A 165 -12.63 1.34 -3.75
C ALA A 165 -13.29 -0.05 -3.75
N TRP A 166 -13.18 -0.80 -2.65
CA TRP A 166 -13.82 -2.12 -2.53
C TRP A 166 -15.35 -2.06 -2.65
N LYS A 167 -16.01 -1.05 -2.05
CA LYS A 167 -17.46 -0.83 -2.25
C LYS A 167 -17.80 -0.55 -3.72
N TYR A 168 -16.97 0.19 -4.44
CA TYR A 168 -17.15 0.44 -5.86
C TYR A 168 -17.06 -0.86 -6.67
N PHE A 169 -16.10 -1.73 -6.35
CA PHE A 169 -15.97 -3.05 -6.98
C PHE A 169 -17.23 -3.92 -6.78
N VAL A 170 -17.83 -3.88 -5.60
CA VAL A 170 -19.12 -4.56 -5.33
C VAL A 170 -20.26 -3.94 -6.14
N LYS A 171 -20.41 -2.62 -6.09
CA LYS A 171 -21.58 -1.92 -6.64
C LYS A 171 -21.56 -1.78 -8.16
N THR A 172 -20.40 -1.46 -8.72
CA THR A 172 -20.25 -1.02 -10.12
C THR A 172 -19.44 -2.00 -10.95
N GLY A 173 -18.52 -2.73 -10.32
CA GLY A 173 -17.57 -3.59 -11.00
C GLY A 173 -16.45 -2.82 -11.70
N ILE A 174 -15.41 -3.53 -12.10
CA ILE A 174 -14.21 -3.00 -12.74
C ILE A 174 -13.85 -3.86 -13.95
N VAL A 175 -13.49 -3.23 -15.06
CA VAL A 175 -13.05 -3.93 -16.29
C VAL A 175 -11.60 -4.38 -16.21
N THR A 176 -11.16 -5.20 -17.15
CA THR A 176 -9.76 -5.60 -17.28
C THR A 176 -8.87 -4.47 -17.80
N GLY A 177 -7.59 -4.49 -17.46
CA GLY A 177 -6.62 -3.49 -17.91
C GLY A 177 -5.22 -3.70 -17.36
N SER A 178 -4.24 -3.81 -18.24
CA SER A 178 -2.83 -3.96 -17.88
C SER A 178 -2.17 -2.66 -17.39
N GLY A 179 -0.87 -2.74 -17.08
CA GLY A 179 -0.02 -1.56 -17.02
C GLY A 179 0.18 -0.93 -18.41
N PHE A 180 0.94 0.15 -18.45
CA PHE A 180 1.18 0.91 -19.67
C PHE A 180 1.90 0.12 -20.76
N LYS A 181 2.83 -0.76 -20.39
CA LYS A 181 3.70 -1.46 -21.34
C LYS A 181 2.93 -2.44 -22.24
N GLU A 182 2.01 -3.21 -21.66
CA GLU A 182 1.35 -4.32 -22.35
C GLU A 182 0.18 -3.87 -23.23
N HIS A 183 -0.41 -2.70 -22.98
CA HIS A 183 -1.57 -2.18 -23.71
C HIS A 183 -2.72 -3.21 -23.87
N SER A 184 -2.99 -4.02 -22.86
CA SER A 184 -3.95 -5.13 -22.93
C SER A 184 -5.12 -4.98 -21.95
N GLY A 185 -6.18 -5.75 -22.20
CA GLY A 185 -7.46 -5.63 -21.51
C GLY A 185 -8.32 -4.47 -22.03
N CYS A 186 -9.47 -4.26 -21.42
CA CYS A 186 -10.42 -3.22 -21.83
C CYS A 186 -9.85 -1.80 -21.62
N ARG A 187 -9.23 -1.50 -20.48
CA ARG A 187 -8.67 -0.17 -20.16
C ARG A 187 -7.31 -0.28 -19.46
N TYR A 188 -6.22 -0.31 -20.21
CA TYR A 188 -4.86 -0.30 -19.65
C TYR A 188 -4.52 1.04 -18.97
N TYR A 189 -3.54 1.03 -18.08
CA TYR A 189 -3.10 2.22 -17.35
C TYR A 189 -2.39 3.22 -18.29
N PRO A 190 -2.82 4.50 -18.36
CA PRO A 190 -2.37 5.42 -19.40
C PRO A 190 -1.01 6.07 -19.11
N PHE A 191 -0.44 5.89 -17.92
CA PHE A 191 0.81 6.55 -17.54
C PHE A 191 1.97 5.55 -17.59
N PRO A 192 3.10 5.91 -18.22
CA PRO A 192 4.26 5.04 -18.32
C PRO A 192 4.87 4.77 -16.95
N ASN A 193 5.41 3.56 -16.78
CA ASN A 193 6.31 3.28 -15.67
C ASN A 193 7.46 4.28 -15.69
N CYS A 194 7.84 4.78 -14.53
CA CYS A 194 8.87 5.79 -14.42
C CYS A 194 9.64 5.67 -13.11
N GLU A 195 10.93 5.96 -13.18
CA GLU A 195 11.80 5.96 -12.02
C GLU A 195 11.61 7.27 -11.27
N HIS A 196 11.37 7.18 -9.96
CA HIS A 196 11.22 8.30 -9.05
C HIS A 196 11.83 8.04 -7.67
N HIS A 197 12.29 6.82 -7.38
CA HIS A 197 12.75 6.41 -6.06
C HIS A 197 14.15 5.86 -6.00
N SER A 198 14.75 5.48 -7.12
CA SER A 198 16.07 4.88 -7.13
C SER A 198 16.96 5.51 -8.21
N ASN A 199 18.25 5.20 -8.11
CA ASN A 199 19.24 5.59 -9.12
C ASN A 199 19.36 4.55 -10.25
N LYS A 200 18.54 3.50 -10.25
CA LYS A 200 18.49 2.52 -11.35
C LYS A 200 17.99 3.18 -12.63
N THR A 201 18.34 2.57 -13.76
CA THR A 201 18.08 3.12 -15.09
C THR A 201 17.15 2.25 -15.93
N THR A 202 16.43 1.30 -15.31
CA THR A 202 15.47 0.43 -16.02
C THR A 202 14.35 1.29 -16.62
N TYR A 203 13.86 2.25 -15.84
CA TYR A 203 12.87 3.23 -16.26
C TYR A 203 13.45 4.63 -16.42
N LYS A 204 12.86 5.41 -17.32
CA LYS A 204 13.21 6.83 -17.46
C LYS A 204 12.67 7.61 -16.26
N PRO A 205 13.30 8.77 -15.93
CA PRO A 205 12.72 9.72 -14.99
C PRO A 205 11.27 10.03 -15.36
N CYS A 206 10.41 10.20 -14.34
CA CYS A 206 9.05 10.65 -14.60
C CYS A 206 9.05 12.01 -15.30
N GLN A 207 8.36 12.10 -16.45
CA GLN A 207 8.33 13.30 -17.30
C GLN A 207 7.33 14.36 -16.83
N HIS A 208 6.45 13.99 -15.91
CA HIS A 208 5.42 14.83 -15.35
C HIS A 208 5.54 14.82 -13.82
N ASP A 209 5.42 16.00 -13.21
CA ASP A 209 5.37 16.18 -11.76
C ASP A 209 4.30 15.28 -11.12
N LEU A 210 3.03 15.54 -11.42
CA LEU A 210 1.90 14.69 -11.10
C LEU A 210 0.90 14.72 -12.26
N TYR A 211 0.48 13.55 -12.74
CA TYR A 211 -0.52 13.44 -13.77
C TYR A 211 -1.90 13.85 -13.24
N PRO A 212 -2.70 14.57 -14.05
CA PRO A 212 -4.09 14.80 -13.72
C PRO A 212 -4.88 13.48 -13.81
N THR A 213 -5.91 13.36 -12.97
CA THR A 213 -6.84 12.22 -13.04
C THR A 213 -7.44 12.11 -14.46
N PRO A 214 -7.30 10.94 -15.12
CA PRO A 214 -7.90 10.73 -16.44
C PRO A 214 -9.42 10.92 -16.40
N LYS A 215 -10.01 11.28 -17.54
CA LYS A 215 -11.47 11.29 -17.67
C LYS A 215 -12.00 9.85 -17.55
N CYS A 216 -13.10 9.69 -16.82
CA CYS A 216 -13.84 8.43 -16.83
C CYS A 216 -14.40 8.20 -18.23
N GLU A 217 -14.04 7.09 -18.86
CA GLU A 217 -14.70 6.65 -20.07
C GLU A 217 -15.21 5.22 -19.89
N ARG A 218 -16.50 5.02 -20.19
CA ARG A 218 -17.16 3.71 -20.11
C ARG A 218 -17.10 3.01 -21.46
N LYS A 219 -15.89 2.89 -21.98
CA LYS A 219 -15.55 2.23 -23.24
C LYS A 219 -14.19 1.58 -23.12
N CYS A 220 -14.02 0.46 -23.82
CA CYS A 220 -12.71 -0.18 -23.96
C CYS A 220 -11.86 0.55 -25.01
N GLN A 221 -10.55 0.33 -24.94
CA GLN A 221 -9.58 0.87 -25.89
C GLN A 221 -9.84 0.40 -27.33
N SER A 222 -9.42 1.21 -28.30
CA SER A 222 -9.47 0.85 -29.72
C SER A 222 -8.61 -0.38 -29.98
N GLY A 223 -9.23 -1.48 -30.40
CA GLY A 223 -8.57 -2.77 -30.65
C GLY A 223 -9.02 -3.90 -29.72
N TYR A 224 -9.60 -3.57 -28.55
CA TYR A 224 -10.22 -4.58 -27.69
C TYR A 224 -11.61 -4.94 -28.24
N THR A 225 -11.75 -6.16 -28.76
CA THR A 225 -12.98 -6.63 -29.42
C THR A 225 -13.64 -7.83 -28.74
N ASP A 226 -12.98 -8.42 -27.74
CA ASP A 226 -13.48 -9.62 -27.05
C ASP A 226 -14.81 -9.39 -26.33
N LYS A 227 -14.96 -8.23 -25.67
CA LYS A 227 -16.13 -7.88 -24.86
C LYS A 227 -16.41 -6.38 -24.92
N SER A 228 -17.68 -6.00 -24.78
CA SER A 228 -18.02 -4.61 -24.45
C SER A 228 -17.56 -4.25 -23.04
N TYR A 229 -17.45 -2.95 -22.76
CA TYR A 229 -17.08 -2.44 -21.43
C TYR A 229 -17.93 -3.04 -20.31
N GLU A 230 -19.26 -3.14 -20.49
CA GLU A 230 -20.14 -3.72 -19.47
C GLU A 230 -19.98 -5.24 -19.34
N GLN A 231 -19.70 -5.95 -20.44
CA GLN A 231 -19.46 -7.40 -20.41
C GLN A 231 -18.09 -7.77 -19.80
N ASP A 232 -17.13 -6.85 -19.82
CA ASP A 232 -15.78 -7.05 -19.31
C ASP A 232 -15.65 -6.84 -17.80
N LYS A 233 -16.71 -6.38 -17.14
CA LYS A 233 -16.69 -6.09 -15.70
C LYS A 233 -16.63 -7.35 -14.84
N PHE A 234 -15.75 -7.29 -13.85
CA PHE A 234 -15.71 -8.16 -12.69
C PHE A 234 -16.30 -7.43 -11.48
N TYR A 235 -16.90 -8.18 -10.56
CA TYR A 235 -17.62 -7.62 -9.41
C TYR A 235 -17.13 -8.25 -8.11
N GLY A 236 -17.18 -7.47 -7.04
CA GLY A 236 -17.12 -7.98 -5.68
C GLY A 236 -18.48 -8.51 -5.25
N ARG A 237 -18.49 -9.54 -4.41
CA ARG A 237 -19.68 -9.99 -3.68
C ARG A 237 -19.91 -9.14 -2.43
N ILE A 238 -18.84 -8.89 -1.67
CA ILE A 238 -18.86 -8.12 -0.43
C ILE A 238 -17.53 -7.40 -0.23
N ALA A 239 -17.58 -6.25 0.46
CA ALA A 239 -16.42 -5.48 0.91
C ALA A 239 -16.48 -5.32 2.43
N TYR A 240 -15.34 -5.44 3.11
CA TYR A 240 -15.25 -5.36 4.57
C TYR A 240 -13.88 -4.82 5.01
N SER A 241 -13.85 -4.33 6.24
CA SER A 241 -12.62 -4.08 6.99
C SER A 241 -12.15 -5.36 7.69
N ILE A 242 -10.86 -5.44 7.97
CA ILE A 242 -10.31 -6.44 8.89
C ILE A 242 -10.10 -5.75 10.25
N LYS A 243 -10.29 -6.50 11.32
CA LYS A 243 -10.04 -6.00 12.67
C LYS A 243 -8.57 -5.60 12.79
N ASP A 244 -8.33 -4.46 13.42
CA ASP A 244 -7.01 -3.98 13.82
C ASP A 244 -6.41 -4.91 14.89
N ASP A 245 -5.85 -6.01 14.42
CA ASP A 245 -5.42 -7.17 15.20
C ASP A 245 -4.53 -8.06 14.33
N GLU A 246 -3.28 -8.28 14.75
CA GLU A 246 -2.27 -9.09 14.04
C GLU A 246 -2.84 -10.45 13.60
N ILE A 247 -3.50 -11.17 14.51
CA ILE A 247 -4.07 -12.50 14.28
C ILE A 247 -5.19 -12.44 13.23
N ALA A 248 -6.08 -11.44 13.29
CA ALA A 248 -7.15 -11.28 12.31
C ALA A 248 -6.60 -11.06 10.89
N ILE A 249 -5.55 -10.24 10.76
CA ILE A 249 -4.90 -9.97 9.48
C ILE A 249 -4.22 -11.23 8.94
N GLN A 250 -3.49 -11.99 9.78
CA GLN A 250 -2.86 -13.25 9.38
C GLN A 250 -3.91 -14.27 8.90
N LYS A 251 -5.01 -14.44 9.64
CA LYS A 251 -6.09 -15.36 9.25
C LYS A 251 -6.79 -14.93 7.96
N GLU A 252 -6.99 -13.63 7.75
CA GLU A 252 -7.55 -13.13 6.48
C GLU A 252 -6.65 -13.46 5.30
N LEU A 253 -5.35 -13.20 5.43
CA LEU A 253 -4.36 -13.49 4.39
C LEU A 253 -4.32 -14.99 4.04
N MET A 254 -4.34 -15.87 5.04
CA MET A 254 -4.35 -17.33 4.81
C MET A 254 -5.64 -17.82 4.18
N ALA A 255 -6.78 -17.30 4.63
CA ALA A 255 -8.09 -17.80 4.22
C ALA A 255 -8.48 -17.32 2.81
N ASN A 256 -8.16 -16.06 2.50
CA ASN A 256 -8.71 -15.38 1.32
C ASN A 256 -7.64 -14.69 0.45
N GLY A 257 -6.35 -14.77 0.82
CA GLY A 257 -5.27 -14.18 0.05
C GLY A 257 -5.01 -12.69 0.31
N PRO A 258 -4.19 -12.05 -0.53
CA PRO A 258 -3.69 -10.68 -0.34
C PRO A 258 -4.78 -9.65 -0.02
N ILE A 259 -4.45 -8.69 0.84
CA ILE A 259 -5.34 -7.61 1.26
C ILE A 259 -4.77 -6.24 0.91
N GLN A 260 -5.63 -5.22 0.93
CA GLN A 260 -5.19 -3.84 0.85
C GLN A 260 -5.02 -3.27 2.26
N VAL A 261 -3.90 -2.61 2.50
CA VAL A 261 -3.62 -1.87 3.74
C VAL A 261 -3.16 -0.46 3.40
N ALA A 262 -3.12 0.41 4.40
CA ALA A 262 -2.55 1.75 4.28
C ALA A 262 -1.70 2.07 5.49
N PHE A 263 -0.68 2.91 5.31
CA PHE A 263 0.23 3.34 6.36
C PHE A 263 0.73 4.76 6.10
N GLU A 264 1.24 5.39 7.17
CA GLU A 264 1.88 6.69 7.14
C GLU A 264 3.30 6.56 6.57
N VAL A 265 3.60 7.33 5.52
CA VAL A 265 4.92 7.38 4.90
C VAL A 265 5.66 8.60 5.43
N TYR A 266 6.84 8.34 5.98
CA TYR A 266 7.79 9.34 6.47
C TYR A 266 8.97 9.49 5.49
N ASP A 267 9.73 10.58 5.61
CA ASP A 267 10.87 10.86 4.73
C ASP A 267 11.95 9.75 4.78
N ASP A 268 12.10 9.05 5.90
CA ASP A 268 13.04 7.93 6.01
C ASP A 268 12.62 6.71 5.15
N PHE A 269 11.33 6.41 5.06
CA PHE A 269 10.77 5.34 4.23
C PHE A 269 11.03 5.57 2.73
N LEU A 270 11.04 6.83 2.28
CA LEU A 270 11.35 7.16 0.88
C LEU A 270 12.77 6.72 0.47
N ASN A 271 13.64 6.49 1.45
CA ASN A 271 15.01 6.03 1.29
C ASN A 271 15.19 4.55 1.69
N TYR A 272 14.09 3.81 1.89
CA TYR A 272 14.12 2.38 2.21
C TYR A 272 14.81 1.58 1.09
N LYS A 273 15.75 0.73 1.48
CA LYS A 273 16.44 -0.18 0.57
C LYS A 273 16.08 -1.65 0.81
N GLU A 274 16.23 -2.12 2.04
CA GLU A 274 16.02 -3.52 2.42
C GLU A 274 15.90 -3.67 3.95
N GLY A 275 15.37 -4.82 4.40
CA GLY A 275 15.21 -5.15 5.82
C GLY A 275 13.80 -4.90 6.36
N VAL A 276 13.63 -4.95 7.68
CA VAL A 276 12.33 -4.73 8.34
C VAL A 276 12.20 -3.27 8.76
N TYR A 277 11.49 -2.49 7.95
CA TYR A 277 11.24 -1.07 8.20
C TYR A 277 10.48 -0.85 9.51
N HIS A 278 10.94 0.15 10.26
CA HIS A 278 10.18 0.88 11.26
C HIS A 278 10.68 2.33 11.23
N HIS A 279 9.81 3.27 11.58
CA HIS A 279 10.14 4.68 11.52
C HIS A 279 11.17 5.08 12.58
N VAL A 280 12.14 5.89 12.18
CA VAL A 280 13.26 6.35 13.01
C VAL A 280 13.40 7.87 13.00
N GLY A 281 13.07 8.54 11.89
CA GLY A 281 13.07 10.00 11.80
C GLY A 281 12.65 10.54 10.43
N GLY A 282 12.70 11.86 10.27
CA GLY A 282 12.21 12.54 9.07
C GLY A 282 10.69 12.72 9.05
N LYS A 283 10.22 13.72 8.30
CA LYS A 283 8.83 14.21 8.41
C LYS A 283 7.80 13.25 7.85
N LEU A 284 6.61 13.28 8.43
CA LEU A 284 5.41 12.69 7.82
C LEU A 284 5.11 13.35 6.47
N GLY A 285 5.10 12.54 5.41
CA GLY A 285 4.74 12.97 4.06
C GLY A 285 3.27 12.77 3.71
N GLY A 286 2.65 11.67 4.16
CA GLY A 286 1.24 11.37 3.86
C GLY A 286 0.89 9.89 3.99
N GLY A 287 -0.36 9.53 3.64
CA GLY A 287 -0.82 8.14 3.67
C GLY A 287 -0.63 7.43 2.33
N HIS A 288 -0.13 6.21 2.36
CA HIS A 288 0.06 5.37 1.17
C HIS A 288 -0.69 4.04 1.30
N ALA A 289 -1.22 3.52 0.20
CA ALA A 289 -1.95 2.25 0.17
C ALA A 289 -1.19 1.22 -0.64
N VAL A 290 -1.08 0.02 -0.08
CA VAL A 290 -0.21 -1.05 -0.57
C VAL A 290 -0.90 -2.40 -0.43
N LYS A 291 -0.37 -3.42 -1.11
CA LYS A 291 -0.89 -4.79 -1.06
C LYS A 291 -0.07 -5.62 -0.08
N MET A 292 -0.70 -6.10 1.00
CA MET A 292 -0.07 -7.02 1.94
C MET A 292 -0.28 -8.46 1.45
N ILE A 293 0.80 -9.24 1.36
CA ILE A 293 0.79 -10.59 0.79
C ILE A 293 1.26 -11.67 1.76
N GLY A 294 1.80 -11.31 2.93
CA GLY A 294 2.33 -12.29 3.85
C GLY A 294 3.01 -11.70 5.07
N TRP A 295 3.76 -12.53 5.79
CA TRP A 295 4.53 -12.16 6.98
C TRP A 295 5.68 -13.13 7.20
N GLY A 296 6.58 -12.77 8.10
CA GLY A 296 7.63 -13.67 8.58
C GLY A 296 8.34 -13.10 9.79
N VAL A 297 9.52 -13.67 10.05
CA VAL A 297 10.47 -13.23 11.06
C VAL A 297 11.84 -13.20 10.41
N ASP A 298 12.57 -12.09 10.54
CA ASP A 298 13.95 -11.96 10.07
C ASP A 298 14.82 -11.49 11.23
N ASN A 299 15.83 -12.28 11.61
CA ASN A 299 16.70 -12.03 12.76
C ASN A 299 15.96 -11.68 14.08
N GLY A 300 14.80 -12.30 14.30
CA GLY A 300 13.95 -12.05 15.48
C GLY A 300 12.95 -10.90 15.32
N GLU A 301 13.04 -10.09 14.27
CA GLU A 301 12.08 -9.03 13.96
C GLU A 301 10.90 -9.59 13.16
N LYS A 302 9.70 -9.50 13.72
CA LYS A 302 8.45 -9.84 13.01
C LYS A 302 8.16 -8.80 11.94
N TYR A 303 7.79 -9.24 10.74
CA TYR A 303 7.43 -8.33 9.66
C TYR A 303 6.16 -8.75 8.93
N TRP A 304 5.51 -7.78 8.29
CA TRP A 304 4.58 -7.96 7.17
C TRP A 304 5.33 -7.86 5.85
N LEU A 305 4.98 -8.72 4.89
CA LEU A 305 5.51 -8.68 3.52
C LEU A 305 4.55 -7.94 2.61
N ILE A 306 5.04 -6.85 2.02
CA ILE A 306 4.22 -5.89 1.27
C ILE A 306 4.73 -5.74 -0.16
N ALA A 307 3.81 -5.78 -1.11
CA ALA A 307 4.03 -5.37 -2.49
C ALA A 307 3.70 -3.88 -2.63
N ASN A 308 4.68 -3.09 -3.06
CA ASN A 308 4.51 -1.67 -3.33
C ASN A 308 4.02 -1.43 -4.78
N SER A 309 3.62 -0.20 -5.09
CA SER A 309 3.12 0.23 -6.40
C SER A 309 4.09 1.17 -7.12
N TRP A 310 5.38 0.98 -6.87
CA TRP A 310 6.49 1.87 -7.22
C TRP A 310 7.53 1.17 -8.11
N ASN A 311 7.07 0.21 -8.92
CA ASN A 311 7.86 -0.67 -9.78
C ASN A 311 8.91 -1.53 -9.04
N GLU A 312 9.58 -2.41 -9.79
CA GLU A 312 10.55 -3.38 -9.29
C GLU A 312 11.95 -2.80 -9.02
N ASP A 313 12.24 -1.57 -9.42
CA ASP A 313 13.52 -0.94 -9.14
C ASP A 313 13.63 -0.52 -7.66
N TRP A 314 12.49 -0.19 -7.03
CA TRP A 314 12.39 0.24 -5.64
C TRP A 314 12.53 -0.91 -4.63
N GLY A 315 13.13 -0.63 -3.47
CA GLY A 315 13.21 -1.56 -2.35
C GLY A 315 13.75 -2.95 -2.71
N GLU A 316 13.04 -3.98 -2.27
CA GLU A 316 13.38 -5.40 -2.43
C GLU A 316 12.68 -5.97 -3.67
N ASN A 317 13.05 -5.47 -4.86
CA ASN A 317 12.40 -5.81 -6.14
C ASN A 317 10.91 -5.42 -6.18
N GLY A 318 10.59 -4.23 -5.68
CA GLY A 318 9.24 -3.68 -5.55
C GLY A 318 8.50 -4.10 -4.29
N PHE A 319 9.11 -4.95 -3.47
CA PHE A 319 8.60 -5.33 -2.15
C PHE A 319 9.29 -4.55 -1.04
N PHE A 320 8.66 -4.55 0.12
CA PHE A 320 9.29 -4.18 1.38
C PHE A 320 8.74 -4.99 2.53
N ARG A 321 9.44 -4.91 3.66
CA ARG A 321 9.01 -5.52 4.91
C ARG A 321 8.87 -4.42 5.95
N ILE A 322 7.80 -4.46 6.73
CA ILE A 322 7.50 -3.48 7.79
C ILE A 322 7.19 -4.21 9.08
N ARG A 323 7.60 -3.64 10.22
CA ARG A 323 7.41 -4.23 11.54
C ARG A 323 5.94 -4.62 11.78
N ARG A 324 5.75 -5.85 12.26
CA ARG A 324 4.44 -6.45 12.55
C ARG A 324 4.20 -6.55 14.06
N GLY A 325 2.94 -6.33 14.47
CA GLY A 325 2.46 -6.51 15.83
C GLY A 325 2.53 -5.24 16.69
N THR A 326 2.89 -4.10 16.10
CA THR A 326 3.01 -2.80 16.76
C THR A 326 2.15 -1.72 16.12
N ASP A 327 1.30 -2.07 15.13
CA ASP A 327 0.62 -1.12 14.24
C ASP A 327 1.57 -0.03 13.70
N GLU A 328 2.78 -0.45 13.27
CA GLU A 328 3.84 0.44 12.78
C GLU A 328 3.30 1.34 11.66
N CYS A 329 3.41 2.66 11.86
CA CYS A 329 2.86 3.67 10.94
C CYS A 329 1.36 3.48 10.62
N GLY A 330 0.59 2.80 11.47
CA GLY A 330 -0.82 2.52 11.25
C GLY A 330 -1.12 1.40 10.24
N ILE A 331 -0.13 0.57 9.87
CA ILE A 331 -0.26 -0.47 8.82
C ILE A 331 -1.35 -1.53 9.12
N GLU A 332 -1.70 -1.76 10.39
CA GLU A 332 -2.71 -2.74 10.84
C GLU A 332 -4.09 -2.07 11.01
N SER A 333 -4.11 -0.77 11.30
CA SER A 333 -5.31 0.06 11.46
C SER A 333 -6.18 0.22 10.19
N GLY A 334 -5.59 0.02 9.00
CA GLY A 334 -6.15 0.34 7.68
C GLY A 334 -6.59 -0.84 6.82
N ALA A 335 -6.57 -2.06 7.37
CA ALA A 335 -6.77 -3.28 6.58
C ALA A 335 -8.21 -3.42 6.03
N VAL A 336 -8.33 -3.60 4.71
CA VAL A 336 -9.61 -3.80 3.99
C VAL A 336 -9.48 -4.83 2.87
N ALA A 337 -10.58 -5.52 2.59
CA ALA A 337 -10.65 -6.48 1.49
C ALA A 337 -12.08 -6.73 1.01
N GLY A 338 -12.24 -7.70 0.13
CA GLY A 338 -13.52 -8.20 -0.33
C GLY A 338 -13.42 -9.63 -0.86
N ILE A 339 -14.58 -10.25 -1.08
CA ILE A 339 -14.68 -11.56 -1.76
C ILE A 339 -15.19 -11.30 -3.19
N PRO A 340 -14.57 -11.86 -4.24
CA PRO A 340 -15.04 -11.70 -5.60
C PRO A 340 -16.38 -12.41 -5.84
N LYS A 341 -17.21 -11.87 -6.74
CA LYS A 341 -18.43 -12.51 -7.22
C LYS A 341 -18.10 -13.39 -8.43
N LEU A 342 -17.91 -14.68 -8.17
CA LEU A 342 -17.72 -15.67 -9.23
C LEU A 342 -19.08 -16.17 -9.71
N LYS A 343 -19.34 -16.12 -11.03
CA LYS A 343 -20.49 -16.81 -11.60
C LYS A 343 -20.25 -18.29 -11.37
N GLN A 344 -21.17 -18.98 -10.66
CA GLN A 344 -21.04 -20.39 -10.25
C GLN A 344 -20.17 -21.19 -11.22
N ILE A 345 -18.94 -21.48 -10.78
CA ILE A 345 -18.13 -22.51 -11.44
C ILE A 345 -18.96 -23.77 -11.28
N ARG A 346 -19.45 -24.33 -12.41
CA ARG A 346 -20.25 -25.55 -12.41
C ARG A 346 -19.46 -26.66 -11.73
N GLY A 347 -19.68 -26.91 -10.44
CA GLY A 347 -19.07 -28.07 -9.81
C GLY A 347 -18.89 -28.16 -8.30
N ARG A 348 -19.24 -27.18 -7.45
CA ARG A 348 -19.34 -27.40 -5.98
C ARG A 348 -19.96 -26.21 -5.24
N TYR A 349 -20.80 -26.53 -4.25
CA TYR A 349 -21.41 -25.60 -3.31
C TYR A 349 -20.33 -24.93 -2.43
N TYR A 350 -20.34 -23.59 -2.38
CA TYR A 350 -19.65 -22.84 -1.31
C TYR A 350 -20.37 -23.09 0.02
N ASN A 351 -19.97 -24.14 0.73
CA ASN A 351 -20.34 -24.36 2.12
C ASN A 351 -19.17 -24.03 3.04
N HIS A 352 -18.68 -22.80 3.00
CA HIS A 352 -17.99 -22.17 4.13
C HIS A 352 -18.26 -20.67 4.03
N VAL A 353 -18.74 -20.09 5.12
CA VAL A 353 -19.31 -18.74 5.25
C VAL A 353 -20.80 -18.68 4.89
N ALA A 354 -21.64 -19.16 5.82
CA ALA A 354 -23.00 -18.66 5.97
C ALA A 354 -22.91 -17.20 6.46
N ILE A 355 -22.79 -16.26 5.52
CA ILE A 355 -23.26 -14.89 5.75
C ILE A 355 -24.67 -14.90 5.18
N ASP A 356 -25.63 -14.67 6.07
CA ASP A 356 -27.06 -14.63 5.82
C ASP A 356 -27.37 -13.88 4.51
N ASP A 357 -27.90 -14.60 3.52
CA ASP A 357 -28.24 -14.11 2.17
C ASP A 357 -29.48 -13.19 2.18
N ASN A 358 -29.94 -12.75 3.38
CA ASN A 358 -31.14 -11.93 3.57
C ASN A 358 -30.87 -10.42 3.75
N SER A 359 -29.67 -9.91 3.51
CA SER A 359 -29.44 -8.46 3.54
C SER A 359 -29.54 -7.81 2.14
N ASP A 360 -30.69 -7.97 1.48
CA ASP A 360 -31.13 -7.05 0.41
C ASP A 360 -31.54 -5.68 0.97
N GLU A 361 -31.36 -5.45 2.28
CA GLU A 361 -31.86 -4.28 3.00
C GLU A 361 -30.75 -3.35 3.55
N PHE A 362 -29.58 -3.23 2.91
CA PHE A 362 -28.60 -2.21 3.32
C PHE A 362 -27.87 -1.55 2.14
N PHE A 363 -28.63 -0.88 1.29
CA PHE A 363 -28.10 0.10 0.33
C PHE A 363 -28.81 1.45 0.47
N PHE A 364 -28.28 2.32 1.34
CA PHE A 364 -28.46 3.77 1.26
C PHE A 364 -27.12 4.48 1.45
#